data_AF-W2SSX8-F1
#
_entry.id   AF-W2SSX8-F1
#
_cell.length_a   1.000
_cell.length_b   1.000
_cell.length_c   1.000
_cell.angle_alpha   90.00
_cell.angle_beta   90.00
_cell.angle_gamma   90.00
#
_symmetry.space_group_name_H-M   'P 1'
#
loop_
_entity.id
_entity.type
_entity.pdbx_description
1 polymer ?
#
loop_
_entity_poly.entity_id
_entity_poly.type
_entity_poly.pdbx_seq_one_letter_code
_entity_poly.pdbx_strand_id
1 'polypeptide(L)'
;MEDIAVTKFREYLRVNTEQPNPNYAACKTFLFKLADELPVQRRAVETAPGKFFVIMTIPGTRPELSSLVLYSHTDVVPTFKV
;
A
#
# COMPACT_ATOMS: atom_id res chain seq x y z
N MET A 1 0.99 -1.91 26.15
CA MET A 1 0.16 -1.65 24.96
C MET A 1 1.11 -1.66 23.76
N GLU A 2 0.76 -2.31 22.64
CA GLU A 2 1.62 -2.33 21.45
C GLU A 2 1.59 -0.97 20.74
N ASP A 3 2.71 -0.55 20.16
CA ASP A 3 2.78 0.69 19.36
C ASP A 3 1.92 0.55 18.10
N ILE A 4 1.17 1.61 17.77
CA ILE A 4 0.25 1.60 16.62
C ILE A 4 0.95 1.28 15.30
N ALA A 5 2.18 1.76 15.09
CA ALA A 5 2.94 1.47 13.89
C ALA A 5 3.29 -0.01 13.79
N VAL A 6 3.62 -0.65 14.92
CA VAL A 6 3.90 -2.10 14.97
C VAL A 6 2.62 -2.90 14.70
N THR A 7 1.49 -2.50 15.27
CA THR A 7 0.18 -3.12 15.00
C THR A 7 -0.16 -3.09 13.51
N LYS A 8 -0.12 -1.90 12.89
CA LYS A 8 -0.43 -1.71 11.46
C LYS A 8 0.57 -2.44 10.55
N PHE A 9 1.85 -2.47 10.93
CA PHE A 9 2.86 -3.22 10.19
C PHE A 9 2.58 -4.72 10.22
N ARG A 10 2.25 -5.28 11.39
CA ARG A 10 1.87 -6.70 11.52
C ARG A 10 0.58 -7.02 10.77
N GLU A 11 -0.39 -6.11 10.72
CA GLU A 11 -1.60 -6.27 9.89
C GLU A 11 -1.24 -6.30 8.40
N TYR A 12 -0.37 -5.38 7.94
CA TYR A 12 0.10 -5.34 6.56
C TYR A 12 0.81 -6.63 6.14
N LEU A 13 1.70 -7.17 6.98
CA LEU A 13 2.41 -8.43 6.75
C LEU A 13 1.48 -9.65 6.59
N ARG A 14 0.25 -9.59 7.11
CA ARG A 14 -0.74 -10.68 6.98
C ARG A 14 -1.56 -10.59 5.70
N VAL A 15 -1.44 -9.50 4.94
CA VAL A 15 -2.04 -9.42 3.61
C VAL A 15 -1.22 -10.30 2.67
N ASN A 16 -1.84 -11.37 2.17
CA ASN A 16 -1.14 -12.32 1.31
C ASN A 16 -0.87 -11.75 -0.10
N THR A 17 0.29 -11.11 -0.27
CA THR A 17 0.82 -10.64 -1.55
C THR A 17 1.96 -11.53 -2.07
N GLU A 18 1.95 -12.82 -1.69
CA GLU A 18 2.93 -13.80 -2.13
C GLU A 18 2.75 -14.14 -3.62
N GLN A 19 3.86 -14.22 -4.35
CA GLN A 19 3.88 -14.71 -5.73
C GLN A 19 3.59 -16.23 -5.82
N PRO A 20 3.05 -16.75 -6.95
CA PRO A 20 2.74 -16.05 -8.21
C PRO A 20 1.34 -15.43 -8.26
N ASN A 21 0.52 -15.60 -7.21
CA ASN A 21 -0.88 -15.17 -7.18
C ASN A 21 -1.15 -14.18 -6.02
N PRO A 22 -0.48 -13.01 -6.02
CA PRO A 22 -0.60 -12.04 -4.95
C PRO A 22 -2.02 -11.45 -4.88
N ASN A 23 -2.57 -11.31 -3.67
CA ASN A 23 -3.88 -10.69 -3.46
C ASN A 23 -3.79 -9.15 -3.47
N TYR A 24 -3.55 -8.58 -4.66
CA TYR A 24 -3.45 -7.12 -4.83
C TYR A 24 -4.74 -6.37 -4.48
N ALA A 25 -5.91 -7.00 -4.62
CA ALA A 25 -7.18 -6.40 -4.23
C ALA A 25 -7.27 -6.19 -2.71
N ALA A 26 -6.87 -7.20 -1.92
CA ALA A 26 -6.78 -7.08 -0.47
C ALA A 26 -5.73 -6.05 -0.05
N CYS A 27 -4.56 -6.04 -0.70
CA CYS A 27 -3.51 -5.05 -0.43
C CYS A 27 -3.96 -3.61 -0.72
N LYS A 28 -4.60 -3.37 -1.86
CA LYS A 28 -5.21 -2.07 -2.19
C LYS A 28 -6.21 -1.66 -1.12
N THR A 29 -7.06 -2.58 -0.69
CA THR A 29 -8.10 -2.31 0.33
C THR A 29 -7.48 -1.94 1.68
N PHE A 30 -6.45 -2.67 2.11
CA PHE A 30 -5.71 -2.37 3.33
C PHE A 30 -5.06 -0.97 3.27
N LEU A 31 -4.34 -0.68 2.19
CA LEU A 31 -3.68 0.62 2.00
C LEU A 31 -4.70 1.77 1.92
N PHE A 32 -5.86 1.57 1.30
CA PHE A 32 -6.92 2.57 1.26
C PHE A 32 -7.49 2.85 2.66
N LYS A 33 -7.70 1.83 3.49
CA LYS A 33 -8.14 2.02 4.89
C LYS A 33 -7.10 2.77 5.69
N LEU A 34 -5.81 2.46 5.52
CA LEU A 34 -4.73 3.18 6.18
C LEU A 34 -4.70 4.66 5.77
N ALA A 35 -4.90 4.95 4.48
CA ALA A 35 -4.99 6.31 3.98
C ALA A 35 -6.23 7.06 4.49
N ASP A 36 -7.37 6.38 4.65
CA ASP A 36 -8.62 6.96 5.16
C ASP A 36 -8.50 7.37 6.65
N GLU A 37 -7.55 6.81 7.40
CA GLU A 37 -7.20 7.21 8.77
C GLU A 37 -6.28 8.44 8.83
N LEU A 38 -5.78 8.92 7.69
CA LEU A 38 -4.79 9.98 7.58
C LEU A 38 -5.32 11.16 6.75
N PRO A 39 -4.81 12.39 6.94
CA PRO A 39 -5.19 13.54 6.11
C PRO A 39 -4.47 13.52 4.75
N VAL A 40 -4.62 12.43 3.98
CA VAL A 40 -3.98 12.23 2.68
C VAL A 40 -5.02 11.94 1.59
N GLN A 41 -4.72 12.32 0.36
CA GLN A 41 -5.51 11.89 -0.79
C GLN A 41 -5.09 10.48 -1.20
N ARG A 42 -6.03 9.65 -1.64
CA ARG A 42 -5.74 8.32 -2.18
C ARG A 42 -6.32 8.09 -3.57
N ARG A 43 -5.53 7.44 -4.43
CA ARG A 43 -5.91 7.03 -5.78
C ARG A 43 -5.39 5.62 -6.05
N ALA A 44 -6.13 4.85 -6.85
CA ALA A 44 -5.63 3.62 -7.46
C ALA A 44 -5.64 3.77 -8.98
N VAL A 45 -4.58 3.29 -9.62
CA VAL A 45 -4.48 3.19 -11.08
C VAL A 45 -4.31 1.72 -11.44
N GLU A 46 -5.25 1.16 -12.18
CA GLU A 46 -5.12 -0.21 -12.69
C GLU A 46 -4.25 -0.18 -13.95
N THR A 47 -3.07 -0.81 -13.89
CA THR A 47 -2.11 -0.81 -15.01
C THR A 47 -2.14 -2.09 -15.82
N ALA A 48 -2.77 -3.13 -15.28
CA ALA A 48 -3.14 -4.37 -15.95
C ALA A 48 -4.30 -4.99 -15.16
N PRO A 49 -5.08 -5.92 -15.73
CA PRO A 49 -6.19 -6.55 -15.01
C PRO A 49 -5.78 -7.07 -13.63
N GLY A 50 -6.39 -6.52 -12.58
CA GLY A 50 -6.13 -6.87 -11.19
C GLY A 50 -4.82 -6.33 -10.57
N LYS A 51 -4.03 -5.53 -11.30
CA LYS A 51 -2.76 -4.94 -10.83
C LYS A 51 -2.90 -3.44 -10.67
N PHE A 52 -2.71 -2.96 -9.45
CA PHE A 52 -2.95 -1.56 -9.09
C PHE A 52 -1.69 -0.87 -8.57
N PHE A 53 -1.44 0.35 -9.05
CA PHE A 53 -0.65 1.33 -8.32
C PHE A 53 -1.53 2.04 -7.31
N VAL A 54 -1.19 1.95 -6.03
CA VAL A 54 -1.80 2.75 -4.96
C VAL A 54 -0.95 3.97 -4.74
N ILE A 55 -1.57 5.15 -4.83
CA ILE A 55 -0.91 6.45 -4.67
C ILE A 55 -1.57 7.15 -3.49
N MET A 56 -0.77 7.55 -2.51
CA MET A 56 -1.17 8.39 -1.39
C MET A 56 -0.43 9.73 -1.48
N THR A 57 -1.15 10.84 -1.40
CA THR A 57 -0.59 12.17 -1.61
C THR A 57 -0.87 13.07 -0.41
N ILE A 58 0.19 13.63 0.17
CA ILE A 58 0.11 14.80 1.04
C ILE A 58 0.35 16.02 0.16
N PRO A 59 -0.66 16.88 -0.10
CA PRO A 59 -0.46 18.08 -0.90
C PRO A 59 0.54 19.02 -0.21
N GLY A 60 1.57 19.43 -0.93
CA GLY A 60 2.47 20.47 -0.45
C GLY A 60 1.79 21.83 -0.42
N THR A 61 2.32 22.75 0.38
CA THR A 61 1.87 24.15 0.40
C THR A 61 2.23 24.92 -0.88
N ARG A 62 3.16 24.36 -1.68
CA ARG A 62 3.63 24.86 -2.97
C ARG A 62 3.46 23.79 -4.05
N PRO A 63 2.25 23.63 -4.62
CA PRO A 63 1.93 22.56 -5.58
C PRO A 63 2.63 22.70 -6.94
N GLU A 64 3.23 23.86 -7.24
CA GLU A 64 4.01 24.12 -8.44
C GLU A 64 5.40 23.46 -8.43
N LEU A 65 5.90 23.08 -7.25
CA LEU A 65 7.17 22.38 -7.13
C LEU A 65 7.02 20.90 -7.51
N SER A 66 8.11 20.31 -8.00
CA SER A 66 8.17 18.88 -8.24
C SER A 66 7.90 18.09 -6.95
N SER A 67 7.14 17.00 -7.08
CA SER A 67 6.82 16.12 -5.95
C SER A 67 8.01 15.25 -5.55
N LEU A 68 8.08 14.90 -4.27
CA LEU A 68 8.92 13.80 -3.79
C LEU A 68 8.11 12.49 -3.85
N VAL A 69 8.68 11.46 -4.48
CA VAL A 69 8.04 10.14 -4.55
C VAL A 69 8.71 9.21 -3.55
N LEU A 70 7.94 8.73 -2.57
CA LEU A 70 8.33 7.62 -1.70
C LEU A 70 7.79 6.33 -2.31
N TYR A 71 8.67 5.58 -2.97
CA TYR A 71 8.30 4.42 -3.77
C TYR A 71 8.59 3.11 -3.04
N SER A 72 7.64 2.17 -3.09
CA SER A 72 7.79 0.80 -2.61
C SER A 72 7.00 -0.16 -3.51
N HIS A 73 7.24 -1.46 -3.33
CA HIS A 73 6.45 -2.53 -3.95
C HIS A 73 5.75 -3.34 -2.85
N THR A 74 4.68 -4.06 -3.22
CA THR A 74 3.83 -4.77 -2.26
C THR A 74 3.93 -6.29 -2.35
N ASP A 75 4.44 -6.82 -3.46
CA ASP A 75 4.59 -8.25 -3.66
C ASP A 75 5.80 -8.81 -2.92
N VAL A 76 5.66 -10.05 -2.47
CA VAL A 76 6.71 -10.80 -1.78
C VAL A 76 6.97 -12.13 -2.47
N VAL A 77 8.17 -12.65 -2.32
CA VAL A 77 8.58 -13.94 -2.90
C VAL A 77 7.87 -15.11 -2.22
N PRO A 78 7.73 -16.27 -2.90
CA PRO A 78 7.13 -17.47 -2.31
C PRO A 78 7.93 -18.00 -1.12
N THR A 79 7.20 -18.59 -0.18
CA THR A 79 7.74 -19.40 0.91
C THR A 79 7.66 -20.89 0.60
N PHE A 80 8.47 -21.70 1.30
CA PHE A 80 8.30 -23.15 1.26
C PHE A 80 7.01 -23.53 1.98
N LYS A 81 6.08 -24.14 1.25
CA LYS A 81 4.84 -24.69 1.81
C LYS A 81 5.15 -26.13 2.22
N VAL A 82 5.40 -26.31 3.52
CA VAL A 82 5.56 -27.63 4.16
C VAL A 82 4.19 -28.27 4.34
#